data_AF-A0A920R204-F1
#
_entry.id   AF-A0A920R204-F1
#
_cell.length_a   1.000
_cell.length_b   1.000
_cell.length_c   1.000
_cell.angle_alpha   90.00
_cell.angle_beta   90.00
_cell.angle_gamma   90.00
#
_symmetry.space_group_name_H-M   'P 1'
#
loop_
_entity.id
_entity.type
_entity.pdbx_description
1 polymer ?
#
loop_
_entity_poly.entity_id
_entity_poly.type
_entity_poly.pdbx_seq_one_letter_code
_entity_poly.pdbx_strand_id
1 'polypeptide(L)'
;MDVSYATEADQTLADRYIEKDIEYKYHPENFSQVFDWPEPEQIVPKAPKPELYNIDNDPLEQHDLAAQNPDIALKLLRNLETWFEEVESERQSLVK
;
A
#
# COMPACT_ATOMS: atom_id res chain seq x y z
N MET A 1 -9.05 -8.36 0.80
CA MET A 1 -8.73 -7.18 -0.03
C MET A 1 -9.01 -7.58 -1.46
N ASP A 2 -9.73 -6.75 -2.21
CA ASP A 2 -9.98 -7.00 -3.64
C ASP A 2 -8.75 -6.51 -4.41
N VAL A 3 -7.82 -7.42 -4.68
CA VAL A 3 -6.56 -7.10 -5.37
C VAL A 3 -6.77 -7.36 -6.86
N SER A 4 -6.56 -6.34 -7.68
CA SER A 4 -6.63 -6.44 -9.14
C SER A 4 -5.24 -6.57 -9.72
N TYR A 5 -5.08 -7.49 -10.67
CA TYR A 5 -3.81 -7.75 -11.36
C TYR A 5 -3.87 -7.24 -12.79
N ALA A 6 -2.72 -6.84 -13.34
CA ALA A 6 -2.63 -6.27 -14.68
C ALA A 6 -3.00 -7.31 -15.77
N THR A 7 -2.66 -8.58 -15.54
CA THR A 7 -2.94 -9.69 -16.44
C THR A 7 -3.38 -10.97 -15.70
N GLU A 8 -3.93 -11.93 -16.44
CA GLU A 8 -4.21 -13.28 -15.91
C GLU A 8 -2.92 -14.01 -15.49
N ALA A 9 -1.78 -13.69 -16.12
CA ALA A 9 -0.49 -14.25 -15.76
C ALA A 9 -0.01 -13.75 -14.39
N ASP A 10 -0.20 -12.45 -14.10
CA ASP A 10 0.08 -11.85 -12.79
C ASP A 10 -0.79 -12.45 -11.69
N GLN A 11 -2.08 -12.66 -11.99
CA GLN A 11 -3.00 -13.33 -11.06
C GLN A 11 -2.55 -14.78 -10.78
N THR A 12 -2.20 -15.53 -11.83
CA THR A 12 -1.71 -16.91 -11.69
C THR A 12 -0.42 -16.97 -10.87
N LEU A 13 0.45 -15.98 -11.04
CA LEU A 13 1.69 -15.88 -10.29
C LEU A 13 1.43 -15.58 -8.81
N ALA A 14 0.51 -14.66 -8.51
CA ALA A 14 0.08 -14.38 -7.14
C ALA A 14 -0.55 -15.60 -6.46
N ASP A 15 -1.41 -16.34 -7.17
CA ASP A 15 -2.02 -17.57 -6.66
C ASP A 15 -0.95 -18.63 -6.33
N ARG A 16 0.07 -18.75 -7.18
CA ARG A 16 1.21 -19.65 -6.94
C ARG A 16 2.02 -19.22 -5.72
N TYR A 17 2.23 -17.92 -5.51
CA TYR A 17 2.89 -17.41 -4.31
C TYR A 17 2.11 -17.78 -3.05
N ILE A 18 0.79 -17.62 -3.06
CA ILE A 18 -0.08 -17.99 -1.94
C ILE A 18 0.02 -19.49 -1.65
N GLU A 19 -0.04 -20.34 -2.68
CA GLU A 19 0.12 -21.79 -2.56
C GLU A 19 1.46 -22.14 -1.89
N LYS A 20 2.57 -21.53 -2.34
CA LYS A 20 3.90 -21.81 -1.78
C LYS A 20 4.10 -21.25 -0.38
N ASP A 21 3.53 -20.09 -0.05
CA ASP A 21 3.55 -19.56 1.31
C ASP A 21 2.80 -20.48 2.29
N ILE A 22 1.65 -21.02 1.88
CA ILE A 22 0.92 -22.01 2.67
C ILE A 22 1.77 -23.28 2.88
N GLU A 23 2.33 -23.83 1.81
CA GLU A 23 3.15 -25.05 1.89
C GLU A 23 4.39 -24.81 2.75
N TYR A 24 5.09 -23.68 2.62
CA TYR A 24 6.24 -23.32 3.45
C TYR A 24 5.89 -23.22 4.94
N LYS A 25 4.70 -22.69 5.29
CA LYS A 25 4.23 -22.58 6.68
C LYS A 25 4.04 -23.93 7.36
N TYR A 26 3.62 -24.96 6.62
CA TYR A 26 3.29 -26.27 7.18
C TYR A 26 4.35 -27.35 6.91
N HIS A 27 5.14 -27.19 5.84
CA HIS A 27 6.16 -28.13 5.36
C HIS A 27 7.44 -27.38 4.93
N PRO A 28 8.09 -26.64 5.83
CA PRO A 28 9.30 -25.89 5.49
C PRO A 28 10.44 -26.78 4.99
N GLU A 29 10.47 -28.06 5.37
CA GLU A 29 11.44 -29.05 4.91
C GLU A 29 11.42 -29.30 3.39
N ASN A 30 10.32 -28.97 2.72
CA ASN A 30 10.19 -29.10 1.26
C ASN A 30 10.96 -28.00 0.50
N PHE A 31 11.42 -26.96 1.20
CA PHE A 31 12.02 -25.77 0.58
C PHE A 31 13.50 -25.67 0.93
N SER A 32 14.36 -25.95 -0.06
CA SER A 32 15.81 -25.86 0.08
C SER A 32 16.43 -24.63 -0.61
N GLN A 33 15.61 -23.81 -1.28
CA GLN A 33 16.06 -22.68 -2.08
C GLN A 33 15.09 -21.50 -1.97
N VAL A 34 15.62 -20.31 -2.25
CA VAL A 34 14.83 -19.08 -2.37
C VAL A 34 14.20 -19.04 -3.76
N PHE A 35 12.94 -18.61 -3.84
CA PHE A 35 12.27 -18.37 -5.11
C PHE A 35 12.71 -17.03 -5.70
N ASP A 36 13.20 -17.06 -6.93
CA ASP A 36 13.52 -15.87 -7.74
C ASP A 36 12.48 -15.73 -8.85
N TRP A 37 11.24 -15.46 -8.45
CA TRP A 37 10.12 -15.22 -9.35
C TRP A 37 9.90 -13.72 -9.51
N PRO A 38 9.39 -13.26 -10.67
CA PRO A 38 8.99 -11.88 -10.79
C PRO A 38 7.85 -11.57 -9.82
N GLU A 39 7.77 -10.33 -9.36
CA GLU A 39 6.61 -9.85 -8.62
C GLU A 39 5.42 -9.68 -9.58
N PRO A 40 4.21 -10.12 -9.21
CA PRO A 40 3.02 -9.92 -10.04
C PRO A 40 2.67 -8.44 -10.13
N GLU A 41 2.39 -7.95 -11.34
CA GLU A 41 1.99 -6.57 -11.54
C GLU A 41 0.54 -6.33 -11.07
N GLN A 42 0.37 -5.38 -10.16
CA GLN A 42 -0.92 -5.03 -9.58
C GLN A 42 -1.46 -3.73 -10.18
N ILE A 43 -2.77 -3.67 -10.41
CA ILE A 43 -3.45 -2.42 -10.76
C ILE A 43 -3.70 -1.64 -9.48
N VAL A 44 -2.88 -0.61 -9.25
CA VAL A 44 -3.06 0.29 -8.12
C VAL A 44 -4.22 1.24 -8.41
N PRO A 45 -5.32 1.22 -7.62
CA PRO A 45 -6.43 2.14 -7.85
C PRO A 45 -6.00 3.57 -7.54
N LYS A 46 -6.69 4.53 -8.15
CA LYS A 46 -6.49 5.95 -7.84
C LYS A 46 -6.82 6.19 -6.36
N ALA A 47 -5.97 6.94 -5.67
CA ALA A 47 -6.21 7.36 -4.29
C ALA A 47 -7.56 8.12 -4.17
N PRO A 48 -8.29 7.91 -3.07
CA PRO A 48 -9.52 8.65 -2.79
C PRO A 48 -9.22 10.14 -2.59
N LYS A 49 -10.29 10.95 -2.53
CA LYS A 49 -10.13 12.37 -2.18
C LYS A 49 -9.65 12.47 -0.72
N PRO A 50 -8.82 13.48 -0.38
CA PRO A 50 -8.46 13.74 1.00
C PRO A 50 -9.67 14.13 1.83
N GLU A 51 -9.74 13.62 3.05
CA GLU A 51 -10.72 13.96 4.07
C GLU A 51 -10.03 14.70 5.23
N LEU A 52 -10.77 15.52 5.97
CA LEU A 52 -10.24 16.31 7.08
C LEU A 52 -11.14 16.18 8.31
N TYR A 53 -10.57 15.66 9.40
CA TYR A 53 -11.28 15.50 10.67
C TYR A 53 -10.62 16.30 11.79
N ASN A 54 -11.43 16.78 12.72
CA ASN A 54 -10.94 17.40 13.95
C ASN A 54 -11.14 16.42 15.11
N ILE A 55 -10.07 15.71 15.49
CA ILE A 55 -10.15 14.61 16.47
C ILE A 55 -10.62 15.07 17.85
N ASP A 56 -10.30 16.30 18.27
CA ASP A 56 -10.73 16.82 19.57
C ASP A 56 -12.26 16.96 19.65
N ASN A 57 -12.90 17.29 18.52
CA ASN A 57 -14.35 17.53 18.43
C ASN A 57 -15.12 16.37 17.78
N ASP A 58 -14.43 15.52 17.02
CA ASP A 58 -14.97 14.36 16.30
C ASP A 58 -14.03 13.14 16.41
N PRO A 59 -13.93 12.52 17.60
CA PRO A 59 -13.00 11.41 17.84
C PRO A 59 -13.29 10.14 17.03
N LEU A 60 -14.48 10.06 16.42
CA LEU A 60 -14.93 8.93 15.62
C LEU A 60 -14.91 9.23 14.11
N GLU A 61 -14.38 10.38 13.70
CA GLU A 61 -14.17 10.74 12.28
C GLU A 61 -15.45 10.65 11.44
N GLN A 62 -16.58 11.08 12.00
CA GLN A 62 -17.89 10.98 11.34
C GLN A 62 -18.19 12.17 10.43
N HIS A 63 -17.46 13.28 10.58
CA HIS A 63 -17.75 14.55 9.91
C HIS A 63 -16.55 15.07 9.13
N ASP A 64 -16.53 14.79 7.82
CA ASP A 64 -15.51 15.35 6.92
C ASP A 64 -15.66 16.87 6.76
N LEU A 65 -14.60 17.59 7.12
CA LEU A 65 -14.48 19.05 7.08
C LEU A 65 -13.66 19.54 5.87
N ALA A 66 -13.19 18.66 4.98
CA ALA A 66 -12.28 19.03 3.90
C ALA A 66 -12.87 20.09 2.97
N ALA A 67 -14.15 19.94 2.60
CA ALA A 67 -14.85 20.91 1.76
C ALA A 67 -15.07 22.26 2.47
N GLN A 68 -15.16 22.26 3.80
CA GLN A 68 -15.39 23.46 4.61
C GLN A 68 -14.08 24.20 4.91
N ASN A 69 -12.95 23.48 4.91
CA ASN A 69 -11.62 24.00 5.24
C ASN A 69 -10.57 23.57 4.19
N PRO A 70 -10.73 23.96 2.91
CA PRO A 70 -9.88 23.47 1.82
C PRO A 70 -8.40 23.85 1.99
N ASP A 71 -8.11 25.02 2.55
CA ASP A 71 -6.74 25.48 2.78
C ASP A 71 -6.00 24.61 3.82
N ILE A 72 -6.71 24.17 4.87
CA ILE A 72 -6.16 23.28 5.89
C ILE A 72 -5.92 21.89 5.30
N ALA A 73 -6.90 21.35 4.56
CA ALA A 73 -6.77 20.06 3.89
C ALA A 73 -5.58 20.06 2.91
N LEU A 74 -5.43 21.10 2.08
CA LEU A 74 -4.31 21.24 1.14
C LEU A 74 -2.96 21.36 1.85
N LYS A 75 -2.89 22.10 2.97
CA LYS A 75 -1.67 22.21 3.76
C LYS A 75 -1.25 20.87 4.34
N LEU A 76 -2.18 20.13 4.93
CA LEU A 76 -1.88 18.82 5.54
C LEU A 76 -1.54 17.77 4.48
N LEU A 77 -2.22 17.78 3.33
CA LEU A 77 -1.88 16.92 2.20
C LEU A 77 -0.45 17.17 1.71
N ARG A 78 -0.05 18.43 1.52
CA ARG A 78 1.32 18.77 1.13
C ARG A 78 2.34 18.26 2.13
N ASN A 79 2.08 18.44 3.42
CA ASN A 79 2.98 17.95 4.46
C ASN A 79 3.13 16.42 4.41
N LEU A 80 2.03 15.69 4.16
CA LEU A 80 2.04 14.24 3.99
C LEU A 80 2.87 13.82 2.78
N GLU A 81 2.65 14.45 1.63
CA GLU A 81 3.37 14.17 0.39
C GLU A 81 4.87 14.47 0.53
N THR A 82 5.24 15.60 1.13
CA THR A 82 6.64 15.95 1.40
C THR A 82 7.32 14.92 2.30
N TRP A 83 6.69 14.54 3.41
CA TRP A 83 7.24 13.52 4.30
C TRP A 83 7.40 12.16 3.60
N PHE A 84 6.43 11.80 2.75
CA PHE A 84 6.50 10.56 1.97
C PHE A 84 7.69 10.57 0.99
N GLU A 85 7.89 11.66 0.26
CA GLU A 85 9.04 11.83 -0.64
C GLU A 85 10.38 11.76 0.10
N GLU A 86 10.47 12.36 1.29
CA GLU A 86 11.66 12.27 2.15
C GLU A 86 11.97 10.82 2.54
N VAL A 87 10.98 10.08 3.03
CA VAL A 87 11.14 8.67 3.42
C VAL A 87 11.54 7.79 2.24
N GLU A 88 10.92 7.98 1.08
CA GLU A 88 11.27 7.20 -0.11
C GLU A 88 12.67 7.56 -0.64
N SER A 89 13.09 8.82 -0.54
CA SER A 89 14.46 9.23 -0.86
C SER A 89 15.48 8.56 0.07
N GLU A 90 15.20 8.53 1.38
CA GLU A 90 16.03 7.82 2.35
C GLU A 90 16.11 6.32 2.02
N ARG A 91 14.97 5.65 1.75
CA ARG A 91 14.95 4.22 1.40
C ARG A 91 15.76 3.92 0.15
N GLN A 92 15.61 4.72 -0.91
CA GLN A 92 16.37 4.55 -2.16
C GLN A 92 17.88 4.73 -1.93
N SER A 93 18.28 5.57 -0.97
CA SER A 93 19.69 5.77 -0.65
C SER A 93 20.37 4.56 0.01
N LEU A 94 19.59 3.64 0.60
CA LEU A 94 20.07 2.43 1.27
C LEU A 94 20.35 1.28 0.29
N VAL A 95 19.74 1.31 -0.90
CA VAL A 95 19.97 0.32 -1.95
C VAL A 95 21.10 0.84 -2.85
N LYS A 96 22.34 0.48 -2.47
CA LYS A 96 23.55 0.66 -3.31
C LYS A 96 24.03 -0.68 -3.84
#